data_AF-A0A2N1TW40-F1
#
_entry.id   AF-A0A2N1TW40-F1
#
_cell.length_a   1.000
_cell.length_b   1.000
_cell.length_c   1.000
_cell.angle_alpha   90.00
_cell.angle_beta   90.00
_cell.angle_gamma   90.00
#
_symmetry.space_group_name_H-M   'P 1'
#
loop_
_entity.id
_entity.type
_entity.pdbx_description
1 polymer ?
#
loop_
_entity_poly.entity_id
_entity_poly.type
_entity_poly.pdbx_seq_one_letter_code
_entity_poly.pdbx_strand_id
1 'polypeptide(L)'
;MPTSRKLLNLKEVAALLNMNTEVLRRWLRSGKLPGVKVGSDWRVNSADLEPFFNPAGGGEKATTGGENPKKMCFRFPKWLEFSGLPKQLHDKFGPHAWPVFKKLIELDFEIGRPQDRMLPLNTAELAERTGYDEQTVAAMLEQLHKHKLVKLHQIKSVEYVSIITPIKTPRLILDISYEHGGVKGAPSKALDNSCMRRYLEPGD
;
A
#
# COMPACT_ATOMS: atom_id res chain seq x y z
N MET A 1 -0.65 -37.84 -29.06
CA MET A 1 0.79 -37.99 -28.71
C MET A 1 0.85 -38.38 -27.23
N PRO A 2 1.57 -39.45 -26.83
CA PRO A 2 1.57 -39.92 -25.45
C PRO A 2 2.42 -38.98 -24.60
N THR A 3 1.80 -38.14 -23.76
CA THR A 3 2.52 -37.26 -22.83
C THR A 3 3.08 -38.12 -21.70
N SER A 4 4.35 -38.49 -21.80
CA SER A 4 5.08 -39.23 -20.76
C SER A 4 4.95 -38.49 -19.43
N ARG A 5 4.27 -39.11 -18.46
CA ARG A 5 4.06 -38.58 -17.10
C ARG A 5 5.39 -38.63 -16.33
N LYS A 6 6.29 -37.68 -16.60
CA LYS A 6 7.57 -37.56 -15.90
C LYS A 6 7.36 -36.76 -14.61
N LEU A 7 7.53 -37.43 -13.47
CA LEU A 7 7.52 -36.79 -12.15
C LEU A 7 8.89 -36.17 -11.88
N LEU A 8 8.93 -34.85 -11.77
CA LEU A 8 10.14 -34.08 -11.50
C LEU A 8 10.28 -33.80 -10.01
N ASN A 9 11.53 -33.73 -9.56
CA ASN A 9 11.85 -33.29 -8.20
C ASN A 9 11.82 -31.76 -8.10
N LEU A 10 11.71 -31.25 -6.87
CA LEU A 10 11.59 -29.80 -6.65
C LEU A 10 12.81 -28.99 -7.14
N LYS A 11 14.01 -29.58 -7.15
CA LYS A 11 15.22 -28.91 -7.64
C LYS A 11 15.22 -28.80 -9.17
N GLU A 12 14.73 -29.82 -9.86
CA GLU A 12 14.53 -29.82 -11.31
C GLU A 12 13.46 -28.79 -11.70
N VAL A 13 12.35 -28.73 -10.95
CA VAL A 13 11.31 -27.72 -11.17
C VAL A 13 11.84 -26.29 -10.93
N ALA A 14 12.66 -26.12 -9.89
CA ALA A 14 13.32 -24.84 -9.60
C ALA A 14 14.25 -24.39 -10.72
N ALA A 15 15.03 -25.32 -11.29
CA ALA A 15 15.91 -25.04 -12.42
C ALA A 15 15.13 -24.71 -13.70
N LEU A 16 14.02 -25.40 -13.95
CA LEU A 16 13.19 -25.19 -15.14
C LEU A 16 12.42 -23.86 -15.11
N LEU A 17 11.85 -23.50 -13.96
CA LEU A 17 11.10 -22.25 -13.79
C LEU A 17 11.98 -21.07 -13.37
N ASN A 18 13.27 -21.31 -13.11
CA ASN A 18 14.21 -20.35 -12.53
C ASN A 18 13.66 -19.68 -11.25
N MET A 19 13.12 -20.49 -10.34
CA MET A 19 12.46 -20.04 -9.11
C MET A 19 13.09 -20.64 -7.85
N ASN A 20 12.99 -19.91 -6.74
CA ASN A 20 13.43 -20.40 -5.44
C ASN A 20 12.57 -21.59 -4.97
N THR A 21 13.21 -22.66 -4.49
CA THR A 21 12.58 -23.87 -3.95
C THR A 21 11.61 -23.59 -2.79
N GLU A 22 11.83 -22.54 -1.99
CA GLU A 22 10.88 -22.15 -0.92
C GLU A 22 9.55 -21.62 -1.47
N VAL A 23 9.58 -20.91 -2.60
CA VAL A 23 8.37 -20.42 -3.26
C VAL A 23 7.58 -21.61 -3.82
N LEU A 24 8.26 -22.58 -4.43
CA LEU A 24 7.65 -23.80 -4.92
C LEU A 24 7.05 -24.65 -3.78
N ARG A 25 7.75 -24.81 -2.65
CA ARG A 25 7.21 -25.48 -1.45
C ARG A 25 5.95 -24.79 -0.94
N ARG A 26 5.95 -23.46 -0.90
CA ARG A 26 4.77 -22.68 -0.50
C ARG A 26 3.60 -22.91 -1.44
N TRP A 27 3.82 -22.93 -2.76
CA TRP A 27 2.76 -23.16 -3.75
C TRP A 27 2.19 -24.57 -3.70
N LEU A 28 3.03 -25.57 -3.45
CA LEU A 28 2.61 -26.95 -3.24
C LEU A 28 1.75 -27.09 -1.97
N ARG A 29 2.14 -26.43 -0.88
CA ARG A 29 1.34 -26.40 0.37
C ARG A 29 0.02 -25.63 0.21
N SER A 30 0.02 -24.55 -0.58
CA SER A 30 -1.18 -23.74 -0.81
C SER A 30 -2.08 -24.29 -1.91
N GLY A 31 -1.71 -25.42 -2.55
CA GLY A 31 -2.46 -26.02 -3.66
C GLY A 31 -2.41 -25.24 -4.98
N LYS A 32 -1.53 -24.23 -5.09
CA LYS A 32 -1.36 -23.43 -6.31
C LYS A 32 -0.58 -24.18 -7.39
N LEU A 33 0.32 -25.07 -6.98
CA LEU A 33 1.02 -25.99 -7.86
C LEU A 33 0.55 -27.41 -7.50
N PRO A 34 -0.04 -28.17 -8.43
CA PRO A 34 -0.36 -29.56 -8.16
C PRO A 34 0.92 -30.37 -8.01
N GLY A 35 0.99 -31.16 -6.95
CA GLY A 35 2.11 -32.04 -6.70
C GLY A 35 1.74 -33.11 -5.68
N VAL A 36 2.46 -34.21 -5.72
CA VAL A 36 2.28 -35.33 -4.80
C VAL A 36 3.48 -35.37 -3.86
N LYS A 37 3.20 -35.42 -2.56
CA LYS A 37 4.24 -35.63 -1.56
C LYS A 37 4.57 -37.12 -1.50
N VAL A 38 5.81 -37.46 -1.82
CA VAL A 38 6.33 -38.84 -1.77
C VAL A 38 7.44 -38.86 -0.72
N GLY A 39 7.12 -39.40 0.46
CA GLY A 39 8.01 -39.34 1.62
C GLY A 39 8.22 -37.90 2.13
N SER A 40 9.47 -37.46 2.21
CA SER A 40 9.85 -36.08 2.60
C SER A 40 9.84 -35.08 1.44
N ASP A 41 9.80 -35.56 0.20
CA ASP A 41 9.93 -34.74 -1.00
C ASP A 41 8.62 -34.55 -1.75
N TRP A 42 8.54 -33.46 -2.51
CA TRP A 42 7.45 -33.22 -3.45
C TRP A 42 7.86 -33.63 -4.86
N ARG A 43 6.89 -34.21 -5.56
CA ARG A 43 6.98 -34.57 -6.98
C ARG A 43 5.92 -33.83 -7.76
N VAL A 44 6.33 -33.19 -8.85
CA VAL A 44 5.46 -32.41 -9.72
C VAL A 44 5.49 -33.03 -11.11
N ASN A 45 4.32 -33.19 -11.73
CA ASN A 45 4.25 -33.72 -13.08
C ASN A 45 4.69 -32.64 -14.07
N SER A 46 5.55 -33.00 -15.03
CA SER A 46 6.04 -32.05 -16.03
C SER A 46 4.92 -31.42 -16.86
N ALA A 47 3.82 -32.12 -17.10
CA ALA A 47 2.65 -31.59 -17.83
C ALA A 47 1.95 -30.45 -17.07
N ASP A 48 1.94 -30.50 -15.73
CA ASP A 48 1.33 -29.45 -14.92
C ASP A 48 2.19 -28.18 -14.83
N LEU A 49 3.43 -28.23 -15.37
CA LEU A 49 4.31 -27.08 -15.48
C LEU A 49 4.09 -26.29 -16.77
N GLU A 50 3.48 -26.87 -17.81
CA GLU A 50 3.19 -26.21 -19.08
C GLU A 50 2.44 -24.86 -18.93
N PRO A 51 1.42 -24.74 -18.06
CA PRO A 51 0.74 -23.47 -17.82
C PRO A 51 1.63 -22.37 -17.22
N PHE A 52 2.75 -22.74 -16.60
CA PHE A 52 3.67 -21.81 -15.96
C PHE A 52 4.78 -21.33 -16.92
N PHE A 53 4.96 -21.98 -18.07
CA PHE A 53 5.90 -21.54 -19.11
C PHE A 53 5.29 -20.50 -20.06
N ASN A 54 3.95 -20.39 -20.15
CA ASN A 54 3.28 -19.51 -21.10
C ASN A 54 2.31 -18.54 -20.39
N PRO A 55 2.66 -17.25 -20.20
CA PRO A 55 1.91 -16.34 -19.34
C PRO A 55 0.59 -15.80 -19.95
N ALA A 56 0.04 -16.43 -20.99
CA ALA A 56 -1.17 -15.98 -21.68
C ALA A 56 -2.31 -17.01 -21.60
N GLY A 57 -3.11 -16.96 -20.55
CA GLY A 57 -4.37 -17.70 -20.42
C GLY A 57 -4.72 -18.01 -18.97
N GLY A 58 -5.83 -17.46 -18.46
CA GLY A 58 -6.21 -17.42 -17.04
C GLY A 58 -6.40 -18.78 -16.35
N GLY A 59 -6.45 -18.86 -15.02
CA GLY A 59 -6.83 -17.80 -14.08
C GLY A 59 -6.33 -18.00 -12.65
N GLU A 60 -6.21 -16.86 -11.98
CA GLU A 60 -6.42 -16.61 -10.55
C GLU A 60 -5.58 -17.37 -9.51
N LYS A 61 -4.35 -16.90 -9.30
CA LYS A 61 -4.01 -16.08 -8.11
C LYS A 61 -2.54 -15.67 -8.10
N ALA A 62 -2.34 -14.37 -7.97
CA ALA A 62 -1.23 -13.70 -7.30
C ALA A 62 0.18 -14.22 -7.60
N THR A 63 0.89 -13.56 -8.51
CA THR A 63 2.27 -13.06 -8.35
C THR A 63 2.75 -12.50 -9.68
N THR A 64 2.51 -11.22 -9.93
CA THR A 64 3.16 -10.46 -10.99
C THR A 64 4.56 -10.07 -10.55
N GLY A 65 5.56 -10.56 -11.28
CA GLY A 65 6.89 -9.97 -11.35
C GLY A 65 7.13 -9.57 -12.80
N GLY A 66 7.15 -8.27 -13.07
CA GLY A 66 7.37 -7.68 -14.39
C GLY A 66 7.20 -6.16 -14.27
N GLU A 67 8.32 -5.49 -14.00
CA GLU A 67 8.45 -4.16 -13.39
C GLU A 67 7.94 -4.13 -11.94
N ASN A 68 8.86 -3.84 -11.00
CA ASN A 68 8.49 -3.51 -9.63
C ASN A 68 7.51 -2.32 -9.76
N PRO A 69 6.19 -2.46 -9.50
CA PRO A 69 5.31 -1.31 -9.57
C PRO A 69 5.89 -0.36 -8.53
N LYS A 70 6.47 0.77 -8.98
CA LYS A 70 6.99 1.83 -8.10
C LYS A 70 5.92 2.00 -7.04
N LYS A 71 6.17 1.52 -5.81
CA LYS A 71 5.12 1.28 -4.82
C LYS A 71 4.39 2.61 -4.62
N MET A 72 3.20 2.76 -5.23
CA MET A 72 2.46 4.03 -5.27
C MET A 72 2.15 4.53 -3.85
N CYS A 73 2.04 3.58 -2.93
CA CYS A 73 1.87 3.82 -1.50
C CYS A 73 2.80 2.88 -0.72
N PHE A 74 4.04 3.27 -0.49
CA PHE A 74 4.85 2.70 0.58
C PHE A 74 4.81 3.72 1.73
N ARG A 75 3.99 3.46 2.75
CA ARG A 75 3.86 4.29 3.97
C ARG A 75 3.15 5.63 3.79
N PHE A 76 3.10 6.19 2.58
CA PHE A 76 2.44 7.46 2.27
C PHE A 76 1.95 7.52 0.81
N PRO A 77 0.77 8.11 0.50
CA PRO A 77 0.29 8.31 -0.86
C PRO A 77 1.03 9.46 -1.57
N LYS A 78 1.99 9.12 -2.45
CA LYS A 78 2.90 10.08 -3.10
C LYS A 78 2.20 11.25 -3.81
N TRP A 79 1.01 11.02 -4.39
CA TRP A 79 0.27 12.07 -5.11
C TRP A 79 -0.06 13.29 -4.25
N LEU A 80 -0.18 13.16 -2.92
CA LEU A 80 -0.44 14.29 -2.04
C LEU A 80 0.71 15.31 -2.06
N GLU A 81 1.97 14.86 -2.16
CA GLU A 81 3.13 15.76 -2.30
C GLU A 81 3.07 16.56 -3.60
N PHE A 82 2.62 15.91 -4.67
CA PHE A 82 2.51 16.52 -5.99
C PHE A 82 1.14 17.17 -6.24
N SER A 83 0.24 17.18 -5.26
CA SER A 83 -1.07 17.82 -5.39
C SER A 83 -1.01 19.34 -5.26
N GLY A 84 0.11 19.87 -4.76
CA GLY A 84 0.24 21.30 -4.39
C GLY A 84 -0.23 21.60 -2.97
N LEU A 85 -0.80 20.61 -2.27
CA LEU A 85 -1.17 20.72 -0.86
C LEU A 85 0.00 21.17 0.05
N PRO A 86 1.25 20.69 -0.12
CA PRO A 86 2.37 21.16 0.72
C PRO A 86 2.56 22.67 0.68
N LYS A 87 2.55 23.24 -0.54
CA LYS A 87 2.67 24.69 -0.74
C LYS A 87 1.47 25.43 -0.14
N GLN A 88 0.26 24.92 -0.36
CA GLN A 88 -0.95 25.53 0.19
C GLN A 88 -0.94 25.56 1.72
N LEU A 89 -0.50 24.49 2.39
CA LEU A 89 -0.39 24.46 3.85
C LEU A 89 0.71 25.40 4.34
N HIS A 90 1.86 25.45 3.66
CA HIS A 90 2.93 26.38 4.00
C HIS A 90 2.45 27.84 3.91
N ASP A 91 1.86 28.24 2.79
CA ASP A 91 1.41 29.61 2.57
C ASP A 91 0.33 30.03 3.58
N LYS A 92 -0.44 29.07 4.12
CA LYS A 92 -1.58 29.35 5.01
C LYS A 92 -1.28 29.25 6.49
N PHE A 93 -0.40 28.33 6.89
CA PHE A 93 -0.16 27.95 8.29
C PHE A 93 1.31 27.99 8.70
N GLY A 94 2.21 28.25 7.74
CA GLY A 94 3.64 28.27 7.95
C GLY A 94 4.32 26.92 7.68
N PRO A 95 5.65 26.89 7.82
CA PRO A 95 6.49 25.79 7.32
C PRO A 95 6.26 24.45 8.05
N HIS A 96 5.76 24.48 9.29
CA HIS A 96 5.56 23.29 10.13
C HIS A 96 4.29 22.50 9.76
N ALA A 97 3.33 23.12 9.07
CA ALA A 97 2.02 22.52 8.85
C ALA A 97 2.06 21.28 7.95
N TRP A 98 2.82 21.34 6.86
CA TRP A 98 2.95 20.19 5.96
C TRP A 98 3.66 18.99 6.61
N PRO A 99 4.83 19.14 7.26
CA PRO A 99 5.49 18.01 7.93
C PRO A 99 4.62 17.35 9.02
N VAL A 100 3.92 18.15 9.85
CA VAL A 100 3.00 17.60 10.87
C VAL A 100 1.84 16.85 10.21
N PHE A 101 1.18 17.46 9.21
CA PHE A 101 0.06 16.82 8.52
C PHE A 101 0.48 15.56 7.76
N LYS A 102 1.63 15.60 7.08
CA LYS A 102 2.23 14.44 6.41
C LYS A 102 2.47 13.30 7.39
N LYS A 103 2.99 13.60 8.59
CA LYS A 103 3.24 12.58 9.62
C LYS A 103 1.95 11.91 10.10
N LEU A 104 0.87 12.68 10.26
CA LEU A 104 -0.45 12.13 10.60
C LEU A 104 -0.97 11.16 9.53
N ILE A 105 -0.78 11.49 8.24
CA ILE A 105 -1.13 10.59 7.13
C ILE A 105 -0.28 9.31 7.17
N GLU A 106 1.02 9.42 7.41
CA GLU A 106 1.90 8.26 7.53
C GLU A 106 1.46 7.32 8.66
N LEU A 107 1.10 7.88 9.81
CA LEU A 107 0.58 7.15 10.97
C LEU A 107 -0.77 6.48 10.68
N ASP A 108 -1.71 7.21 10.08
CA ASP A 108 -3.00 6.66 9.63
C ASP A 108 -2.81 5.52 8.61
N PHE A 109 -1.77 5.62 7.77
CA PHE A 109 -1.39 4.58 6.82
C PHE A 109 -0.79 3.35 7.50
N GLU A 110 0.05 3.54 8.53
CA GLU A 110 0.69 2.49 9.34
C GLU A 110 -0.34 1.64 10.10
N ILE A 111 -1.40 2.25 10.63
CA ILE A 111 -2.48 1.54 11.32
C ILE A 111 -3.28 0.62 10.36
N GLY A 112 -3.21 0.85 9.06
CA GLY A 112 -3.94 0.04 8.08
C GLY A 112 -5.42 0.43 8.03
N ARG A 113 -6.35 -0.54 7.92
CA ARG A 113 -7.80 -0.28 7.74
C ARG A 113 -8.61 -0.55 9.03
N PRO A 114 -8.47 0.24 10.10
CA PRO A 114 -9.39 0.15 11.22
C PRO A 114 -10.76 0.69 10.77
N GLN A 115 -11.83 0.11 11.31
CA GLN A 115 -13.21 0.40 10.92
C GLN A 115 -13.61 1.85 11.22
N ASP A 116 -12.95 2.49 12.18
CA ASP A 116 -13.25 3.83 12.72
C ASP A 116 -12.29 4.93 12.23
N ARG A 117 -11.18 4.56 11.56
CA ARG A 117 -10.13 5.49 11.08
C ARG A 117 -9.64 6.45 12.18
N MET A 118 -9.62 5.98 13.44
CA MET A 118 -9.17 6.76 14.59
C MET A 118 -7.71 6.44 14.90
N LEU A 119 -6.84 7.44 14.79
CA LEU A 119 -5.44 7.38 15.20
C LEU A 119 -5.33 7.89 16.64
N PRO A 120 -4.83 7.10 17.61
CA PRO A 120 -4.51 7.63 18.94
C PRO A 120 -3.59 8.84 18.82
N LEU A 121 -3.98 9.95 19.44
CA LEU A 121 -3.22 11.18 19.39
C LEU A 121 -2.18 11.16 20.51
N ASN A 122 -0.90 11.16 20.11
CA ASN A 122 0.23 11.31 21.01
C ASN A 122 1.09 12.48 20.53
N THR A 123 0.94 13.63 21.18
CA THR A 123 1.66 14.86 20.83
C THR A 123 3.17 14.73 21.03
N ALA A 124 3.60 14.01 22.06
CA ALA A 124 5.01 13.74 22.34
C ALA A 124 5.65 12.87 21.25
N GLU A 125 4.97 11.80 20.80
CA GLU A 125 5.46 10.98 19.68
C GLU A 125 5.51 11.79 18.37
N LEU A 126 4.51 12.62 18.10
CA LEU A 126 4.50 13.48 16.91
C LEU A 126 5.65 14.50 16.95
N ALA A 127 5.92 15.10 18.10
CA ALA A 127 7.06 15.99 18.32
C ALA A 127 8.39 15.28 18.02
N GLU A 128 8.60 14.10 18.61
CA GLU A 128 9.80 13.28 18.37
C GLU A 128 9.98 12.91 16.89
N ARG A 129 8.89 12.47 16.22
CA ARG A 129 8.94 12.03 14.81
C ARG A 129 9.05 13.17 13.80
N THR A 130 8.67 14.38 14.17
CA THR A 130 8.76 15.56 13.29
C THR A 130 9.98 16.43 13.60
N GLY A 131 10.56 16.31 14.79
CA GLY A 131 11.66 17.13 15.28
C GLY A 131 11.24 18.52 15.77
N TYR A 132 9.95 18.73 16.03
CA TYR A 132 9.42 19.99 16.58
C TYR A 132 9.08 19.83 18.06
N ASP A 133 8.95 20.95 18.77
CA ASP A 133 8.49 20.92 20.16
C ASP A 133 6.97 20.64 20.25
N GLU A 134 6.54 20.16 21.41
CA GLU A 134 5.14 19.77 21.64
C GLU A 134 4.16 20.95 21.52
N GLN A 135 4.57 22.18 21.85
CA GLN A 135 3.69 23.35 21.75
C GLN A 135 3.43 23.70 20.29
N THR A 136 4.46 23.64 19.45
CA THR A 136 4.35 23.82 18.00
C THR A 136 3.44 22.76 17.39
N VAL A 137 3.63 21.48 17.76
CA VAL A 137 2.77 20.38 17.26
C VAL A 137 1.32 20.56 17.69
N ALA A 138 1.06 20.87 18.96
CA ALA A 138 -0.28 21.11 19.47
C ALA A 138 -0.98 22.28 18.76
N ALA A 139 -0.28 23.41 18.60
CA ALA A 139 -0.80 24.55 17.85
C ALA A 139 -1.12 24.20 16.38
N MET A 140 -0.29 23.39 15.74
CA MET A 140 -0.56 22.91 14.38
C MET A 140 -1.78 21.99 14.32
N LEU A 141 -1.95 21.08 15.28
CA LEU A 141 -3.12 20.21 15.35
C LEU A 141 -4.42 21.00 15.49
N GLU A 142 -4.43 22.03 16.33
CA GLU A 142 -5.58 22.94 16.46
C GLU A 142 -5.89 23.68 15.14
N GLN A 143 -4.86 24.18 14.45
CA GLN A 143 -5.04 24.84 13.15
C GLN A 143 -5.59 23.88 12.09
N LEU A 144 -5.04 22.66 11.99
CA LEU A 144 -5.51 21.64 11.07
C LEU A 144 -6.97 21.23 11.37
N HIS A 145 -7.33 21.16 12.66
CA HIS A 145 -8.70 20.89 13.08
C HIS A 145 -9.66 22.01 12.67
N LYS A 146 -9.32 23.26 13.01
CA LYS A 146 -10.10 24.46 12.68
C LYS A 146 -10.38 24.59 11.19
N HIS A 147 -9.43 24.18 10.35
CA HIS A 147 -9.55 24.24 8.89
C HIS A 147 -10.10 22.97 8.24
N LYS A 148 -10.65 22.04 9.03
CA LYS A 148 -11.33 20.84 8.56
C LYS A 148 -10.41 19.92 7.72
N LEU A 149 -9.14 19.83 8.10
CA LEU A 149 -8.21 18.83 7.57
C LEU A 149 -8.19 17.57 8.45
N VAL A 150 -8.40 17.74 9.76
CA VAL A 150 -8.51 16.65 10.73
C VAL A 150 -9.68 16.86 11.69
N LYS A 151 -10.19 15.78 12.30
CA LYS A 151 -11.13 15.80 13.42
C LYS A 151 -10.41 15.29 14.67
N LEU A 152 -10.61 15.96 15.79
CA LEU A 152 -10.15 15.51 17.10
C LEU A 152 -11.34 14.88 17.83
N HIS A 153 -11.12 13.74 18.48
CA HIS A 153 -12.11 12.99 19.25
C HIS A 153 -11.53 12.68 20.62
N GLN A 154 -12.37 12.62 21.64
CA GLN A 154 -11.96 12.25 22.99
C GLN A 154 -12.86 11.12 23.50
N ILE A 155 -12.27 9.96 23.79
CA ILE A 155 -12.99 8.77 24.24
C ILE A 155 -12.31 8.25 25.50
N LYS A 156 -13.03 8.21 26.64
CA LYS A 156 -12.55 7.65 27.92
C LYS A 156 -11.14 8.15 28.30
N SER A 157 -10.92 9.46 28.17
CA SER A 157 -9.65 10.15 28.45
C SER A 157 -8.49 9.92 27.46
N VAL A 158 -8.73 9.20 26.35
CA VAL A 158 -7.77 9.08 25.25
C VAL A 158 -8.21 9.99 24.11
N GLU A 159 -7.27 10.77 23.60
CA GLU A 159 -7.49 11.61 22.42
C GLU A 159 -7.20 10.82 21.15
N TYR A 160 -8.03 11.01 20.14
CA TYR A 160 -7.87 10.43 18.81
C TYR A 160 -7.96 11.53 17.77
N VAL A 161 -7.28 11.32 16.65
CA VAL A 161 -7.35 12.17 15.47
C VAL A 161 -7.79 11.33 14.28
N SER A 162 -8.65 11.88 13.43
CA SER A 162 -8.99 11.27 12.15
C SER A 162 -8.84 12.27 11.01
N ILE A 163 -8.37 11.79 9.86
CA ILE A 163 -8.15 12.63 8.68
C ILE A 163 -9.50 12.84 7.99
N ILE A 164 -9.83 14.10 7.69
CA ILE A 164 -11.06 14.41 6.96
C ILE A 164 -10.86 14.02 5.49
N THR A 165 -11.72 13.12 5.03
CA THR A 165 -11.73 12.61 3.66
C THR A 165 -13.06 12.99 3.00
N PRO A 166 -13.07 13.41 1.72
CA PRO A 166 -11.93 13.53 0.81
C PRO A 166 -11.00 14.71 1.15
N ILE A 167 -9.69 14.52 0.99
CA ILE A 167 -8.70 15.58 1.21
C ILE A 167 -8.81 16.58 0.05
N LYS A 168 -9.14 17.83 0.38
CA LYS A 168 -9.18 18.93 -0.60
C LYS A 168 -7.76 19.31 -0.99
N THR A 169 -7.43 19.11 -2.26
CA THR A 169 -6.11 19.40 -2.81
C THR A 169 -6.22 20.39 -3.98
N PRO A 170 -5.20 21.23 -4.22
CA PRO A 170 -5.20 22.18 -5.34
C PRO A 170 -5.26 21.51 -6.73
N ARG A 171 -4.59 20.37 -6.89
CA ARG A 171 -4.62 19.55 -8.11
C ARG A 171 -5.24 18.20 -7.81
N LEU A 172 -6.16 17.78 -8.66
CA LEU A 172 -6.76 16.45 -8.57
C LEU A 172 -5.72 15.38 -8.93
N ILE A 173 -5.89 14.19 -8.34
CA ILE A 173 -5.06 13.03 -8.67
C ILE A 173 -5.06 12.70 -10.17
N LEU A 174 -6.16 12.99 -10.87
CA LEU A 174 -6.33 12.79 -12.31
C LEU A 174 -5.38 13.66 -13.15
N ASP A 175 -4.94 14.79 -12.60
CA ASP A 175 -4.07 15.76 -13.28
C ASP A 175 -2.58 15.51 -12.99
N ILE A 176 -2.26 14.61 -12.06
CA ILE A 176 -0.90 14.28 -11.62
C ILE A 176 -0.40 13.07 -12.42
N SER A 177 0.83 13.16 -12.95
CA SER A 177 1.44 12.05 -13.71
C SER A 177 1.62 10.79 -12.88
N TYR A 178 1.54 9.64 -13.53
CA TYR A 178 1.74 8.34 -12.89
C TYR A 178 3.08 8.23 -12.13
N GLU A 179 4.14 8.84 -12.64
CA GLU A 179 5.47 8.89 -12.00
C GLU A 179 5.48 9.60 -10.64
N HIS A 180 4.57 10.56 -10.47
CA HIS A 180 4.34 11.32 -9.25
C HIS A 180 3.25 10.69 -8.36
N GLY A 181 2.83 9.46 -8.67
CA GLY A 181 1.82 8.73 -7.92
C GLY A 181 0.38 9.11 -8.28
N GLY A 182 0.17 9.98 -9.27
CA GLY A 182 -1.16 10.27 -9.81
C GLY A 182 -1.65 9.22 -10.79
N VAL A 183 -2.69 9.52 -11.55
CA VAL A 183 -3.26 8.60 -12.55
C VAL A 183 -3.28 9.14 -13.98
N LYS A 184 -2.73 10.34 -14.20
CA LYS A 184 -2.59 10.89 -15.55
C LYS A 184 -1.64 10.02 -16.37
N GLY A 185 -2.16 9.47 -17.47
CA GLY A 185 -1.43 8.56 -18.35
C GLY A 185 -1.20 7.17 -17.78
N ALA A 186 -1.89 6.81 -16.69
CA ALA A 186 -1.77 5.49 -16.07
C ALA A 186 -2.62 4.43 -16.80
N PRO A 187 -2.22 3.14 -16.77
CA PRO A 187 -3.05 2.05 -17.25
C PRO A 187 -4.36 1.94 -16.44
N SER A 188 -5.44 1.44 -17.07
CA SER A 188 -6.82 1.47 -16.56
C SER A 188 -7.05 0.92 -15.14
N LYS A 189 -6.13 0.08 -14.63
CA LYS A 189 -6.19 -0.51 -13.28
C LYS A 189 -5.52 0.30 -12.17
N ALA A 190 -4.95 1.47 -12.47
CA ALA A 190 -4.21 2.27 -11.48
C ALA A 190 -5.08 2.81 -10.32
N LEU A 191 -6.37 3.03 -10.58
CA LEU A 191 -7.35 3.47 -9.58
C LEU A 191 -7.87 2.34 -8.68
N ASP A 192 -7.53 1.08 -8.94
CA ASP A 192 -7.98 -0.06 -8.12
C ASP A 192 -7.19 -0.19 -6.82
N ASN A 193 -6.12 0.59 -6.66
CA ASN A 193 -5.34 0.56 -5.44
C ASN A 193 -6.11 1.22 -4.30
N SER A 194 -6.60 0.40 -3.37
CA SER A 194 -7.34 0.85 -2.19
C SER A 194 -6.62 1.92 -1.36
N CYS A 195 -5.28 1.96 -1.37
CA CYS A 195 -4.54 3.01 -0.67
C CYS A 195 -4.81 4.40 -1.22
N MET A 196 -5.09 4.50 -2.52
CA MET A 196 -5.35 5.76 -3.21
C MET A 196 -6.76 6.25 -2.92
N ARG A 197 -7.73 5.32 -2.92
CA ARG A 197 -9.15 5.64 -2.68
C ARG A 197 -9.42 6.15 -1.26
N ARG A 198 -8.66 5.68 -0.25
CA ARG A 198 -8.86 6.05 1.17
C ARG A 198 -8.98 7.55 1.42
N TYR A 199 -8.19 8.37 0.73
CA TYR A 199 -8.15 9.83 0.92
C TYR A 199 -8.96 10.60 -0.13
N LEU A 200 -9.51 9.89 -1.12
CA LEU A 200 -10.31 10.44 -2.22
C LEU A 200 -11.81 10.21 -2.03
N GLU A 201 -12.19 9.17 -1.30
CA GLU A 201 -13.57 8.82 -1.00
C GLU A 201 -13.89 9.24 0.44
N PRO A 202 -15.09 9.76 0.71
CA PRO A 202 -15.53 10.01 2.08
C PRO A 202 -15.46 8.71 2.88
N GLY A 203 -14.90 8.79 4.09
CA GLY A 203 -15.03 7.71 5.05
C GLY A 203 -16.44 7.69 5.60
N ASP A 204 -17.19 6.64 5.26
CA ASP A 204 -18.36 6.20 6.04
C ASP A 204 -17.93 5.88 7.48
#